data_AF-A0A2S7KLU5-F1
#
_entry.id   AF-A0A2S7KLU5-F1
#
_cell.length_a   1.000
_cell.length_b   1.000
_cell.length_c   1.000
_cell.angle_alpha   90.00
_cell.angle_beta   90.00
_cell.angle_gamma   90.00
#
_symmetry.space_group_name_H-M   'P 1'
#
loop_
_entity.id
_entity.type
_entity.pdbx_description
1 polymer ?
#
loop_
_entity_poly.entity_id
_entity_poly.type
_entity_poly.pdbx_seq_one_letter_code
_entity_poly.pdbx_strand_id
1 'polypeptide(L)'
;MRKIILSILGVVILIGAIFAAQAIVSSNKRVRPKPQKVIKTVFVDTVKNREVPVVIQANGNLTAKRRLELYSEVQGILQTGRKLFKPGQNFNQGEIMIRVDASEFYATVQSQKSNLYNQLAAIMPDLRLDYPEIYPKWQAYLDRFNIDKPVPELPEMDSDTERYFIGGRNIVTSYYNIKNLEQLQYWSFA
;
A
#
# COMPACT_ATOMS: atom_id res chain seq x y z
N MET A 1 75.09 -123.08 -3.17
CA MET A 1 75.23 -121.71 -2.62
C MET A 1 74.77 -120.58 -3.55
N ARG A 2 74.41 -120.80 -4.83
CA ARG A 2 73.97 -119.73 -5.78
C ARG A 2 72.48 -119.35 -5.68
N LYS A 3 71.58 -120.27 -5.32
CA LYS A 3 70.11 -120.03 -5.31
C LYS A 3 69.62 -119.19 -4.11
N ILE A 4 70.35 -119.21 -2.99
CA ILE A 4 69.99 -118.47 -1.76
C ILE A 4 70.28 -116.97 -1.90
N ILE A 5 71.40 -116.61 -2.53
CA ILE A 5 71.80 -115.20 -2.75
C ILE A 5 70.78 -114.47 -3.63
N LEU A 6 70.29 -115.11 -4.68
CA LEU A 6 69.27 -114.55 -5.57
C LEU A 6 67.91 -114.34 -4.87
N SER A 7 67.55 -115.22 -3.93
CA SER A 7 66.30 -115.08 -3.16
C SER A 7 66.37 -113.94 -2.16
N ILE A 8 67.51 -113.76 -1.47
CA ILE A 8 67.75 -112.64 -0.54
C ILE A 8 67.72 -111.30 -1.30
N LEU A 9 68.35 -111.22 -2.47
CA LEU A 9 68.37 -110.00 -3.27
C LEU A 9 66.96 -109.61 -3.75
N GLY A 10 66.14 -110.59 -4.12
CA GLY A 10 64.73 -110.35 -4.47
C GLY A 10 63.92 -109.79 -3.30
N VAL A 11 64.12 -110.31 -2.09
CA VAL A 11 63.46 -109.81 -0.88
C VAL A 11 63.87 -108.37 -0.56
N VAL A 12 65.17 -108.04 -0.70
CA VAL A 12 65.67 -106.67 -0.46
C VAL A 12 65.05 -105.66 -1.42
N ILE A 13 64.92 -106.00 -2.70
CA ILE A 13 64.29 -105.12 -3.70
C ILE A 13 62.81 -104.89 -3.40
N LEU A 14 62.09 -105.92 -2.96
CA LEU A 14 60.67 -105.84 -2.60
C LEU A 14 60.45 -104.94 -1.38
N ILE A 15 61.30 -105.05 -0.36
CA ILE A 15 61.28 -104.17 0.82
C ILE A 15 61.57 -102.72 0.42
N GLY A 16 62.56 -102.50 -0.45
CA GLY A 16 62.89 -101.17 -0.96
C GLY A 16 61.73 -100.51 -1.73
N ALA A 17 61.02 -101.29 -2.56
CA ALA A 17 59.88 -100.79 -3.32
C ALA A 17 58.70 -100.38 -2.43
N ILE A 18 58.42 -101.13 -1.36
CA ILE A 18 57.36 -100.82 -0.40
C ILE A 18 57.67 -99.50 0.34
N PHE A 19 58.92 -99.31 0.75
CA PHE A 19 59.34 -98.07 1.43
C PHE A 19 59.23 -96.85 0.51
N ALA A 20 59.63 -96.97 -0.76
CA ALA A 20 59.51 -95.89 -1.74
C ALA A 20 58.04 -95.52 -2.03
N ALA A 21 57.14 -96.51 -2.11
CA ALA A 21 55.72 -96.26 -2.33
C ALA A 21 55.08 -95.50 -1.15
N GLN A 22 55.42 -95.87 0.10
CA GLN A 22 54.92 -95.18 1.29
C GLN A 22 55.41 -93.72 1.38
N ALA A 23 56.65 -93.44 0.97
CA ALA A 23 57.19 -92.08 0.92
C ALA A 23 56.42 -91.20 -0.08
N ILE A 24 56.03 -91.74 -1.24
CA ILE A 24 55.29 -90.98 -2.27
C ILE A 24 53.86 -90.70 -1.82
N VAL A 25 53.16 -91.69 -1.26
CA VAL A 25 51.76 -91.54 -0.83
C VAL A 25 51.62 -90.54 0.34
N SER A 26 52.56 -90.57 1.29
CA SER A 26 52.54 -89.64 2.43
C SER A 26 52.83 -88.18 2.06
N SER A 27 53.44 -87.93 0.90
CA SER A 27 53.79 -86.58 0.43
C SER A 27 52.63 -85.79 -0.20
N ASN A 28 51.52 -86.44 -0.56
CA ASN A 28 50.45 -85.77 -1.30
C ASN A 28 49.29 -85.33 -0.39
N LYS A 29 49.47 -84.24 0.37
CA LYS A 29 48.40 -83.59 1.15
C LYS A 29 47.81 -82.39 0.40
N ARG A 30 46.81 -82.61 -0.44
CA ARG A 30 46.05 -81.52 -1.08
C ARG A 30 44.94 -81.02 -0.16
N VAL A 31 45.15 -79.86 0.48
CA VAL A 31 44.11 -79.19 1.28
C VAL A 31 43.21 -78.37 0.35
N ARG A 32 41.88 -78.59 0.40
CA ARG A 32 40.92 -77.84 -0.42
C ARG A 32 40.68 -76.45 0.18
N PRO A 33 40.76 -75.35 -0.60
CA PRO A 33 40.47 -74.00 -0.10
C PRO A 33 38.98 -73.82 0.18
N LYS A 34 38.64 -73.13 1.27
CA LYS A 34 37.25 -72.79 1.61
C LYS A 34 36.75 -71.64 0.73
N PRO A 35 35.52 -71.69 0.18
CA PRO A 35 34.99 -70.65 -0.69
C PRO A 35 34.77 -69.33 0.06
N GLN A 36 35.12 -68.21 -0.58
CA GLN A 36 34.98 -66.87 0.00
C GLN A 36 33.52 -66.41 0.00
N LYS A 37 33.11 -65.75 1.08
CA LYS A 37 31.74 -65.23 1.26
C LYS A 37 31.61 -63.92 0.48
N VAL A 38 30.75 -63.91 -0.55
CA VAL A 38 30.50 -62.71 -1.37
C VAL A 38 29.47 -61.83 -0.67
N ILE A 39 29.89 -60.65 -0.21
CA ILE A 39 28.98 -59.64 0.32
C ILE A 39 28.63 -58.70 -0.84
N LYS A 40 27.35 -58.62 -1.19
CA LYS A 40 26.86 -57.73 -2.24
C LYS A 40 26.57 -56.37 -1.60
N THR A 41 27.37 -55.37 -1.94
CA THR A 41 27.13 -53.98 -1.53
C THR A 41 26.01 -53.39 -2.39
N VAL A 42 25.03 -52.77 -1.74
CA VAL A 42 23.96 -52.02 -2.41
C VAL A 42 24.00 -50.57 -1.92
N PHE A 43 23.69 -49.64 -2.82
CA PHE A 43 23.60 -48.23 -2.48
C PHE A 43 22.17 -47.92 -2.04
N VAL A 44 22.04 -47.33 -0.85
CA VAL A 44 20.78 -46.83 -0.32
C VAL A 44 20.93 -45.35 -0.03
N ASP A 45 19.85 -44.60 -0.26
CA ASP A 45 19.75 -43.20 0.14
C ASP A 45 18.55 -43.04 1.08
N THR A 46 18.72 -42.22 2.12
CA THR A 46 17.70 -42.03 3.15
C THR A 46 16.86 -40.80 2.82
N VAL A 47 15.63 -41.04 2.36
CA VAL A 47 14.70 -39.95 2.05
C VAL A 47 14.21 -39.30 3.35
N LYS A 48 14.31 -37.97 3.41
CA LYS A 48 13.71 -37.15 4.47
C LYS A 48 12.62 -36.28 3.88
N ASN A 49 11.42 -36.37 4.45
CA ASN A 49 10.32 -35.50 4.06
C ASN A 49 10.68 -34.05 4.44
N ARG A 50 10.52 -33.15 3.48
CA ARG A 50 10.66 -31.71 3.68
C ARG A 50 9.51 -31.01 2.97
N GLU A 51 9.05 -29.91 3.55
CA GLU A 51 8.12 -29.03 2.86
C GLU A 51 8.88 -28.26 1.78
N VAL A 52 8.40 -28.34 0.55
CA VAL A 52 8.96 -27.63 -0.60
C VAL A 52 7.96 -26.53 -0.98
N PRO A 53 8.32 -25.24 -0.84
CA PRO A 53 7.40 -24.16 -1.18
C PRO A 53 7.19 -24.12 -2.69
N VAL A 54 5.93 -24.08 -3.12
CA VAL A 54 5.55 -23.86 -4.53
C VAL A 54 5.39 -22.36 -4.74
N VAL A 55 6.28 -21.75 -5.52
CA VAL A 55 6.21 -20.33 -5.90
C VAL A 55 5.45 -20.21 -7.22
N ILE A 56 4.26 -19.63 -7.17
CA ILE A 56 3.45 -19.35 -8.37
C ILE A 56 3.73 -17.92 -8.81
N GLN A 57 4.30 -17.75 -10.01
CA GLN A 57 4.48 -16.43 -10.61
C GLN A 57 3.20 -16.01 -11.32
N ALA A 58 2.67 -14.83 -10.97
CA ALA A 58 1.51 -14.25 -11.60
C ALA A 58 1.85 -12.86 -12.15
N ASN A 59 1.30 -12.54 -13.32
CA ASN A 59 1.38 -11.21 -13.91
C ASN A 59 0.14 -10.41 -13.53
N GLY A 60 0.29 -9.10 -13.34
CA GLY A 60 -0.81 -8.21 -13.02
C GLY A 60 -0.48 -6.77 -13.41
N ASN A 61 -1.50 -5.95 -13.53
CA ASN A 61 -1.33 -4.53 -13.82
C ASN A 61 -1.05 -3.76 -12.53
N LEU A 62 -0.05 -2.88 -12.59
CA LEU A 62 0.25 -1.96 -11.50
C LEU A 62 -0.59 -0.69 -11.64
N THR A 63 -1.19 -0.26 -10.54
CA THR A 63 -1.86 1.03 -10.44
C THR A 63 -1.20 1.89 -9.38
N ALA A 64 -1.31 3.20 -9.53
CA ALA A 64 -0.77 4.13 -8.55
C ALA A 64 -1.47 3.90 -7.20
N LYS A 65 -0.69 3.80 -6.12
CA LYS A 65 -1.21 3.64 -4.75
C LYS A 65 -2.15 4.78 -4.35
N ARG A 66 -1.90 5.99 -4.85
CA ARG A 66 -2.73 7.18 -4.65
C ARG A 66 -2.97 7.83 -6.00
N ARG A 67 -4.20 7.79 -6.47
CA ARG A 67 -4.67 8.53 -7.64
C ARG A 67 -5.63 9.61 -7.15
N LEU A 68 -5.38 10.85 -7.55
CA LEU A 68 -6.19 12.00 -7.22
C LEU A 68 -6.71 12.60 -8.52
N GLU A 69 -7.98 12.91 -8.55
CA GLU A 69 -8.59 13.71 -9.61
C GLU A 69 -8.74 15.13 -9.07
N LEU A 70 -8.31 16.10 -9.86
CA LEU A 70 -8.32 17.50 -9.47
C LEU A 70 -9.48 18.18 -10.17
N TYR A 71 -10.29 18.89 -9.39
CA TYR A 71 -11.41 19.68 -9.85
C TYR A 71 -11.19 21.12 -9.42
N SER A 72 -11.62 22.07 -10.26
CA SER A 72 -11.61 23.48 -9.87
C SER A 72 -12.86 23.78 -9.05
N GLU A 73 -12.67 24.44 -7.90
CA GLU A 73 -13.79 24.91 -7.07
C GLU A 73 -14.49 26.12 -7.69
N VAL A 74 -13.76 26.91 -8.48
CA VAL A 74 -14.27 28.11 -9.16
C VAL A 74 -14.06 28.03 -10.66
N GLN A 75 -14.94 28.68 -11.41
CA GLN A 75 -14.78 28.87 -12.85
C GLN A 75 -13.96 30.13 -13.12
N GLY A 76 -13.11 30.10 -14.15
CA GLY A 76 -12.31 31.25 -14.52
C GLY A 76 -11.35 30.98 -15.67
N ILE A 77 -10.48 31.95 -15.95
CA ILE A 77 -9.50 31.88 -17.05
C ILE A 77 -8.18 31.31 -16.52
N LEU A 78 -7.65 30.28 -17.18
CA LEU A 78 -6.36 29.69 -16.80
C LEU A 78 -5.23 30.70 -17.04
N GLN A 79 -4.53 31.07 -15.98
CA GLN A 79 -3.35 31.91 -16.02
C GLN A 79 -2.09 31.04 -16.12
N THR A 80 -1.10 31.53 -16.88
CA THR A 80 0.16 30.80 -17.07
C THR A 80 0.97 30.83 -15.77
N GLY A 81 1.33 29.65 -15.27
CA GLY A 81 2.21 29.48 -14.10
C GLY A 81 3.69 29.39 -14.47
N ARG A 82 4.54 29.10 -13.47
CA ARG A 82 5.97 28.82 -13.70
C ARG A 82 6.21 27.56 -14.53
N LYS A 83 5.32 26.57 -14.40
CA LYS A 83 5.35 25.32 -15.17
C LYS A 83 4.11 25.27 -16.05
N LEU A 84 4.27 24.75 -17.26
CA LEU A 84 3.15 24.48 -18.16
C LEU A 84 2.34 23.30 -17.61
N PHE A 85 1.03 23.48 -17.46
CA PHE A 85 0.13 22.40 -17.06
C PHE A 85 -0.06 21.42 -18.23
N LYS A 86 0.75 20.35 -18.26
CA LYS A 86 0.77 19.33 -19.31
C LYS A 86 0.94 17.93 -18.70
N PRO A 87 0.47 16.86 -19.37
CA PRO A 87 0.66 15.50 -18.91
C PRO A 87 2.15 15.17 -18.70
N GLY A 88 2.45 14.45 -17.63
CA GLY A 88 3.82 14.04 -17.28
C GLY A 88 4.65 15.10 -16.54
N GLN A 89 4.06 16.23 -16.14
CA GLN A 89 4.73 17.20 -15.28
C GLN A 89 4.72 16.79 -13.81
N ASN A 90 5.84 17.06 -13.13
CA ASN A 90 6.01 16.80 -11.71
C ASN A 90 5.83 18.10 -10.90
N PHE A 91 5.01 18.01 -9.86
CA PHE A 91 4.76 19.09 -8.91
C PHE A 91 5.18 18.68 -7.51
N ASN A 92 5.80 19.61 -6.79
CA ASN A 92 6.11 19.40 -5.38
C ASN A 92 4.92 19.78 -4.50
N GLN A 93 4.90 19.30 -3.26
CA GLN A 93 3.90 19.72 -2.29
C GLN A 93 3.96 21.24 -2.08
N GLY A 94 2.81 21.90 -2.15
CA GLY A 94 2.69 23.36 -2.05
C GLY A 94 3.01 24.12 -3.35
N GLU A 95 3.37 23.43 -4.43
CA GLU A 95 3.55 24.07 -5.73
C GLU A 95 2.21 24.32 -6.43
N ILE A 96 2.00 25.56 -6.89
CA ILE A 96 0.79 25.93 -7.65
C ILE A 96 0.80 25.22 -9.00
N MET A 97 -0.15 24.30 -9.21
CA MET A 97 -0.33 23.58 -10.47
C MET A 97 -0.96 24.44 -11.56
N ILE A 98 -2.04 25.13 -11.21
CA ILE A 98 -2.82 26.00 -12.10
C ILE A 98 -3.18 27.25 -11.31
N ARG A 99 -3.07 28.42 -11.94
CA ARG A 99 -3.65 29.65 -11.42
C ARG A 99 -4.88 29.98 -12.26
N VAL A 100 -5.98 30.32 -11.61
CA VAL A 100 -7.24 30.65 -12.28
C VAL A 100 -7.61 32.08 -11.93
N ASP A 101 -7.91 32.89 -12.94
CA ASP A 101 -8.50 34.21 -12.74
C ASP A 101 -9.97 34.06 -12.42
N ALA A 102 -10.33 34.29 -11.15
CA ALA A 102 -11.68 34.13 -10.61
C ALA A 102 -12.38 35.49 -10.40
N SER A 103 -12.03 36.52 -11.17
CA SER A 103 -12.61 37.87 -11.06
C SER A 103 -14.15 37.88 -11.17
N GLU A 104 -14.74 37.02 -12.02
CA GLU A 104 -16.19 36.87 -12.17
C GLU A 104 -16.84 36.29 -10.91
N PHE A 105 -16.22 35.25 -10.33
CA PHE A 105 -16.67 34.68 -9.07
C PHE A 105 -16.60 35.72 -7.95
N TYR A 106 -15.51 36.50 -7.88
CA TYR A 106 -15.38 37.61 -6.93
C TYR A 106 -16.50 38.64 -7.10
N ALA A 107 -16.78 39.10 -8.33
CA ALA A 107 -17.86 40.05 -8.59
C ALA A 107 -19.24 39.49 -8.18
N THR A 108 -19.45 38.18 -8.36
CA THR A 108 -20.67 37.50 -7.91
C THR A 108 -20.81 37.52 -6.39
N VAL A 109 -19.74 37.22 -5.65
CA VAL A 109 -19.72 37.31 -4.17
C VAL A 109 -20.05 38.74 -3.72
N GLN A 110 -19.43 39.74 -4.34
CA GLN A 110 -19.63 41.16 -4.05
C GLN A 110 -21.08 41.62 -4.27
N SER A 111 -21.71 41.12 -5.34
CA SER A 111 -23.13 41.36 -5.62
C SER A 111 -24.02 40.76 -4.52
N GLN A 112 -23.76 39.53 -4.09
CA GLN A 112 -24.53 38.90 -3.00
C GLN A 112 -24.36 39.62 -1.66
N LYS A 113 -23.15 40.09 -1.33
CA LYS A 113 -22.91 40.95 -0.15
C LYS A 113 -23.73 42.24 -0.20
N SER A 114 -23.74 42.89 -1.36
CA SER A 114 -24.52 44.11 -1.56
C SER A 114 -26.03 43.85 -1.41
N ASN A 115 -26.51 42.70 -1.88
CA ASN A 115 -27.91 42.29 -1.69
C ASN A 115 -28.25 42.14 -0.19
N LEU A 116 -27.41 41.45 0.59
CA LEU A 116 -27.62 41.30 2.03
C LEU A 116 -27.59 42.67 2.75
N TYR A 117 -26.64 43.53 2.42
CA TYR A 117 -26.56 44.88 2.97
C TYR A 117 -27.84 45.68 2.70
N ASN A 118 -28.32 45.66 1.45
CA ASN A 118 -29.54 46.36 1.07
C ASN A 118 -30.78 45.78 1.78
N GLN A 119 -30.86 44.46 1.95
CA GLN A 119 -31.93 43.81 2.72
C GLN A 119 -31.92 44.25 4.18
N LEU A 120 -30.74 44.30 4.81
CA LEU A 120 -30.59 44.78 6.19
C LEU A 120 -30.97 46.26 6.31
N ALA A 121 -30.46 47.11 5.42
CA ALA A 121 -30.77 48.54 5.41
C ALA A 121 -32.29 48.78 5.23
N ALA A 122 -32.96 47.99 4.39
CA ALA A 122 -34.40 48.12 4.13
C ALA A 122 -35.27 47.79 5.36
N ILE A 123 -34.81 46.91 6.26
CA ILE A 123 -35.57 46.54 7.46
C ILE A 123 -35.25 47.42 8.68
N MET A 124 -34.22 48.29 8.60
CA MET A 124 -33.85 49.17 9.72
C MET A 124 -34.98 50.10 10.20
N PRO A 125 -35.79 50.72 9.31
CA PRO A 125 -36.92 51.55 9.75
C PRO A 125 -37.96 50.76 10.55
N ASP A 126 -38.33 49.58 10.06
CA ASP A 126 -39.27 48.66 10.71
C ASP A 126 -38.73 48.23 12.08
N LEU A 127 -37.45 47.83 12.15
CA LEU A 127 -36.77 47.49 13.40
C LEU A 127 -36.79 48.63 14.41
N ARG A 128 -36.56 49.86 13.96
CA ARG A 128 -36.52 51.03 14.85
C ARG A 128 -37.90 51.38 15.41
N LEU A 129 -38.97 51.14 14.64
CA LEU A 129 -40.35 51.45 15.04
C LEU A 129 -40.96 50.34 15.89
N ASP A 130 -40.84 49.09 15.45
CA ASP A 130 -41.55 47.95 16.04
C ASP A 130 -40.73 47.24 17.12
N TYR A 131 -39.39 47.34 17.07
CA TYR A 131 -38.48 46.58 17.94
C TYR A 131 -37.27 47.41 18.44
N PRO A 132 -37.50 48.49 19.20
CA PRO A 132 -36.44 49.41 19.64
C PRO A 132 -35.36 48.76 20.51
N GLU A 133 -35.68 47.66 21.21
CA GLU A 133 -34.77 46.91 22.07
C GLU A 133 -33.63 46.21 21.28
N ILE A 134 -33.94 45.68 20.08
CA ILE A 134 -32.98 44.95 19.24
C ILE A 134 -32.37 45.82 18.13
N TYR A 135 -32.98 46.97 17.80
CA TYR A 135 -32.48 47.90 16.79
C TYR A 135 -30.98 48.25 16.95
N PRO A 136 -30.47 48.61 18.15
CA PRO A 136 -29.05 48.95 18.33
C PRO A 136 -28.10 47.81 17.95
N LYS A 137 -28.49 46.56 18.19
CA LYS A 137 -27.70 45.35 17.86
C LYS A 137 -27.53 45.20 16.35
N TRP A 138 -28.61 45.39 15.60
CA TRP A 138 -28.61 45.30 14.13
C TRP A 138 -28.00 46.53 13.46
N GLN A 139 -28.17 47.72 14.03
CA GLN A 139 -27.46 48.92 13.58
C GLN A 139 -25.94 48.73 13.70
N ALA A 140 -25.47 48.24 14.85
CA ALA A 140 -24.05 47.95 15.04
C ALA A 140 -23.53 46.83 14.12
N TYR A 141 -24.38 45.89 13.72
CA TYR A 141 -24.03 44.90 12.69
C TYR A 141 -23.87 45.56 11.32
N LEU A 142 -24.82 46.40 10.92
CA LEU A 142 -24.80 47.13 9.65
C LEU A 142 -23.60 48.09 9.57
N ASP A 143 -23.28 48.81 10.64
CA ASP A 143 -22.15 49.74 10.70
C ASP A 143 -20.79 49.03 10.56
N ARG A 144 -20.71 47.76 10.99
CA ARG A 144 -19.52 46.91 10.83
C ARG A 144 -19.45 46.22 9.46
N PHE A 145 -20.54 46.25 8.70
CA PHE A 145 -20.62 45.56 7.42
C PHE A 145 -19.78 46.30 6.38
N ASN A 146 -18.75 45.63 5.86
CA ASN A 146 -17.92 46.14 4.78
C ASN A 146 -17.91 45.11 3.65
N ILE A 147 -18.32 45.56 2.46
CA ILE A 147 -18.48 44.76 1.24
C ILE A 147 -17.14 44.11 0.80
N ASP A 148 -16.01 44.80 1.02
CA ASP A 148 -14.67 44.30 0.68
C ASP A 148 -14.10 43.30 1.70
N LYS A 149 -14.73 43.19 2.88
CA LYS A 149 -14.27 42.31 3.98
C LYS A 149 -15.15 41.07 4.09
N PRO A 150 -14.68 40.01 4.79
CA PRO A 150 -15.53 38.87 5.13
C PRO A 150 -16.79 39.32 5.84
N VAL A 151 -17.92 38.68 5.53
CA VAL A 151 -19.19 39.00 6.18
C VAL A 151 -19.08 38.70 7.68
N PRO A 152 -19.35 39.70 8.56
CA PRO A 152 -19.29 39.51 10.00
C PRO A 152 -20.35 38.51 10.46
N GLU A 153 -20.07 37.82 11.57
CA GLU A 153 -21.00 36.87 12.15
C GLU A 153 -22.30 37.53 12.56
N LEU A 154 -23.42 36.86 12.27
CA LEU A 154 -24.74 37.35 12.66
C LEU A 154 -24.81 37.54 14.19
N PRO A 155 -25.47 38.60 14.68
CA PRO A 155 -25.73 38.75 16.10
C PRO A 155 -26.53 37.57 16.66
N GLU A 156 -26.29 37.22 17.93
CA GLU A 156 -27.11 36.22 18.61
C GLU A 156 -28.57 36.69 18.68
N MET A 157 -29.50 35.78 18.37
CA MET A 157 -30.94 36.05 18.38
C MET A 157 -31.56 35.48 19.66
N ASP A 158 -31.74 36.33 20.65
CA ASP A 158 -32.15 35.95 22.02
C ASP A 158 -33.65 35.68 22.13
N SER A 159 -34.45 36.22 21.19
CA SER A 159 -35.90 36.11 21.20
C SER A 159 -36.43 35.40 19.95
N ASP A 160 -37.50 34.61 20.13
CA ASP A 160 -38.23 33.99 19.02
C ASP A 160 -38.82 35.04 18.07
N THR A 161 -39.27 36.19 18.59
CA THR A 161 -39.82 37.27 17.78
C THR A 161 -38.77 37.87 16.84
N GLU A 162 -37.55 38.09 17.34
CA GLU A 162 -36.40 38.54 16.55
C GLU A 162 -36.08 37.51 15.46
N ARG A 163 -36.02 36.23 15.85
CA ARG A 163 -35.71 35.13 14.92
C ARG A 163 -36.72 35.01 13.79
N TYR A 164 -38.01 35.15 14.08
CA TYR A 164 -39.06 35.11 13.06
C TYR A 164 -39.05 36.34 12.16
N PHE A 165 -38.82 37.53 12.72
CA PHE A 165 -38.74 38.75 11.91
C PHE A 165 -37.56 38.72 10.94
N ILE A 166 -36.36 38.42 11.44
CA ILE A 166 -35.13 38.39 10.63
C ILE A 166 -35.15 37.20 9.65
N GLY A 167 -35.63 36.04 10.10
CA GLY A 167 -35.82 34.86 9.26
C GLY A 167 -36.82 35.10 8.13
N GLY A 168 -37.96 35.73 8.43
CA GLY A 168 -39.01 36.05 7.46
C GLY A 168 -38.57 37.02 6.36
N ARG A 169 -37.52 37.82 6.60
CA ARG A 169 -36.91 38.71 5.61
C ARG A 169 -35.77 38.06 4.82
N ASN A 170 -35.59 36.74 4.94
CA ASN A 170 -34.55 35.94 4.27
C ASN A 170 -33.10 36.38 4.57
N ILE A 171 -32.86 37.09 5.67
CA ILE A 171 -31.52 37.59 6.05
C ILE A 171 -30.61 36.43 6.45
N VAL A 172 -31.13 35.50 7.26
CA VAL A 172 -30.38 34.32 7.71
C VAL A 172 -29.96 33.45 6.53
N THR A 173 -30.88 33.18 5.61
CA THR A 173 -30.60 32.39 4.40
C THR A 173 -29.56 33.08 3.52
N SER A 174 -29.71 34.40 3.30
CA SER A 174 -28.77 35.18 2.49
C SER A 174 -27.37 35.20 3.11
N TYR A 175 -27.26 35.32 4.44
CA TYR A 175 -26.00 35.21 5.17
C TYR A 175 -25.30 33.86 4.92
N TYR A 176 -25.99 32.73 5.13
CA TYR A 176 -25.36 31.41 4.95
C TYR A 176 -25.00 31.12 3.49
N ASN A 177 -25.78 31.62 2.54
CA ASN A 177 -25.42 31.55 1.12
C ASN A 177 -24.11 32.29 0.83
N ILE A 178 -23.94 33.50 1.38
CA ILE A 178 -22.69 34.26 1.21
C ILE A 178 -21.54 33.56 1.94
N LYS A 179 -21.73 33.04 3.15
CA LYS A 179 -20.66 32.30 3.87
C LYS A 179 -20.17 31.10 3.07
N ASN A 180 -21.07 30.38 2.41
CA ASN A 180 -20.71 29.28 1.51
C ASN A 180 -19.87 29.77 0.32
N LEU A 181 -20.24 30.89 -0.30
CA LEU A 181 -19.49 31.49 -1.41
C LEU A 181 -18.12 32.05 -0.96
N GLU A 182 -18.05 32.69 0.21
CA GLU A 182 -16.81 33.19 0.79
C GLU A 182 -15.87 32.04 1.15
N GLN A 183 -16.39 30.92 1.64
CA GLN A 183 -15.57 29.74 1.90
C GLN A 183 -14.85 29.32 0.63
N LEU A 184 -15.52 29.23 -0.52
CA LEU A 184 -14.86 28.91 -1.80
C LEU A 184 -13.83 29.99 -2.21
N GLN A 185 -14.08 31.27 -1.89
CA GLN A 185 -13.15 32.36 -2.16
C GLN A 185 -11.85 32.22 -1.35
N TYR A 186 -11.91 31.97 -0.04
CA TYR A 186 -10.72 31.92 0.80
C TYR A 186 -9.76 30.79 0.43
N TRP A 187 -10.30 29.66 -0.02
CA TRP A 187 -9.49 28.51 -0.43
C TRP A 187 -8.81 28.73 -1.78
N SER A 188 -9.36 29.60 -2.63
CA SER A 188 -8.72 29.99 -3.91
C SER A 188 -7.48 30.89 -3.76
N PHE A 189 -7.30 31.55 -2.60
CA PHE A 189 -6.21 32.49 -2.35
C PHE A 189 -5.21 32.03 -1.26
N ALA A 190 -5.45 30.87 -0.63
CA ALA A 190 -4.56 30.24 0.34
C ALA A 190 -3.67 29.16 -0.33
#